data_AF-A0A7W1UBP4-F1
#
_entry.id   AF-A0A7W1UBP4-F1
#
_cell.length_a   1.000
_cell.length_b   1.000
_cell.length_c   1.000
_cell.angle_alpha   90.00
_cell.angle_beta   90.00
_cell.angle_gamma   90.00
#
_symmetry.space_group_name_H-M   'P 1'
#
loop_
_entity.id
_entity.type
_entity.pdbx_description
1 polymer ?
#
loop_
_entity_poly.entity_id
_entity_poly.type
_entity_poly.pdbx_seq_one_letter_code
_entity_poly.pdbx_strand_id
1 'polypeptide(L)'
;MHRYAAPQDCLIERLNETTLGHQERLTIGQYLAGLGDPRPGVGVKDRLPDIAWIQIPGGKIQLDKIDHVFTVKPFQLAKIPRDERAVSGFHRRWRL
;
A
#
# COMPACT_ATOMS: atom_id res chain seq x y z
N MET A 1 9.84 -25.65 -20.83
CA MET A 1 9.69 -24.92 -22.10
C MET A 1 9.80 -23.43 -21.80
N HIS A 2 10.98 -22.84 -22.00
CA HIS A 2 11.16 -21.39 -21.90
C HIS A 2 10.63 -20.73 -23.17
N ARG A 3 9.71 -19.77 -23.04
CA ARG A 3 9.45 -18.80 -24.10
C ARG A 3 8.84 -17.56 -23.45
N TYR A 4 9.63 -16.47 -23.48
CA TYR A 4 9.47 -15.20 -22.75
C TYR A 4 9.81 -15.32 -21.26
N ALA A 5 10.93 -14.70 -20.84
CA ALA A 5 11.18 -14.46 -19.42
C ALA A 5 9.94 -13.75 -18.86
N ALA A 6 9.43 -14.15 -17.70
CA ALA A 6 8.34 -13.43 -17.05
C ALA A 6 8.97 -12.19 -16.39
N PRO A 7 8.95 -11.00 -17.02
CA PRO A 7 9.59 -9.81 -16.44
C PRO A 7 9.02 -9.48 -15.06
N GLN A 8 7.78 -9.88 -14.77
CA GLN A 8 7.12 -9.66 -13.49
C GLN A 8 7.87 -10.31 -12.33
N ASP A 9 8.42 -11.52 -12.50
CA ASP A 9 9.10 -12.22 -11.40
C ASP A 9 10.39 -11.50 -11.00
N CYS A 10 11.23 -11.11 -11.97
CA CYS A 10 12.44 -10.33 -11.71
C CYS A 10 12.14 -8.96 -11.09
N LEU A 11 11.06 -8.31 -11.52
CA LEU A 11 10.61 -7.04 -10.96
C LEU A 11 10.13 -7.19 -9.50
N ILE A 12 9.44 -8.29 -9.18
CA ILE A 12 8.99 -8.62 -7.83
C ILE A 12 10.18 -8.95 -6.93
N GLU A 13 11.16 -9.70 -7.41
CA GLU A 13 12.40 -9.97 -6.68
C GLU A 13 13.12 -8.66 -6.32
N ARG A 14 13.26 -7.75 -7.29
CA ARG A 14 13.90 -6.44 -7.07
C ARG A 14 13.17 -5.59 -6.03
N LEU A 15 11.84 -5.68 -5.92
CA LEU A 15 11.08 -4.95 -4.88
C LEU A 15 11.43 -5.38 -3.45
N ASN A 16 11.98 -6.58 -3.24
CA ASN A 16 12.41 -7.05 -1.92
C ASN A 16 13.79 -6.51 -1.51
N GLU A 17 14.49 -5.79 -2.39
CA GLU A 17 15.78 -5.18 -2.06
C GLU A 17 15.57 -3.98 -1.10
N THR A 18 16.16 -4.04 0.09
CA THR A 18 16.01 -3.00 1.12
C THR A 18 16.65 -1.67 0.73
N THR A 19 17.62 -1.69 -0.18
CA THR A 19 18.33 -0.52 -0.70
C THR A 19 17.60 0.17 -1.86
N LEU A 20 16.51 -0.40 -2.35
CA LEU A 20 15.80 0.09 -3.53
C LEU A 20 15.14 1.46 -3.23
N GLY A 21 15.49 2.47 -4.03
CA GLY A 21 15.00 3.83 -3.86
C GLY A 21 13.50 3.96 -4.14
N HIS A 22 12.85 4.97 -3.53
CA HIS A 22 11.41 5.20 -3.71
C HIS A 22 10.99 5.41 -5.17
N GLN A 23 11.81 6.08 -5.98
CA GLN A 23 11.53 6.31 -7.41
C GLN A 23 11.61 5.02 -8.24
N GLU A 24 12.56 4.14 -7.92
CA GLU A 24 12.67 2.83 -8.57
C GLU A 24 11.49 1.94 -8.19
N ARG A 25 11.09 1.94 -6.91
CA ARG A 25 9.90 1.23 -6.42
C ARG A 25 8.63 1.66 -7.17
N LEU A 26 8.45 2.97 -7.37
CA LEU A 26 7.33 3.51 -8.15
C LEU A 26 7.37 3.03 -9.60
N THR A 27 8.53 3.16 -10.24
CA THR A 27 8.76 2.74 -11.63
C THR A 27 8.44 1.26 -11.82
N ILE A 28 8.94 0.40 -10.94
CA ILE A 28 8.65 -1.05 -10.97
C ILE A 28 7.15 -1.30 -10.80
N GLY A 29 6.48 -0.60 -9.89
CA GLY A 29 5.03 -0.70 -9.72
C GLY A 29 4.25 -0.34 -10.98
N GLN A 30 4.68 0.68 -11.72
CA GLN A 30 4.08 1.07 -13.00
C GLN A 30 4.27 0.00 -14.08
N TYR A 31 5.47 -0.58 -14.19
CA TYR A 31 5.72 -1.70 -15.10
C TYR A 31 4.86 -2.92 -14.77
N LEU A 32 4.80 -3.32 -13.50
CA LEU A 32 3.96 -4.43 -13.05
C LEU A 32 2.48 -4.17 -13.36
N ALA A 33 1.99 -2.94 -13.16
CA ALA A 33 0.61 -2.58 -13.49
C ALA A 33 0.32 -2.74 -14.99
N GLY A 34 1.24 -2.31 -15.86
CA GLY A 34 1.10 -2.44 -17.32
C GLY A 34 1.21 -3.89 -17.82
N LEU A 35 2.06 -4.70 -17.19
CA LEU A 35 2.30 -6.10 -17.56
C LEU A 35 1.29 -7.08 -16.95
N GLY A 36 0.43 -6.62 -16.05
CA GLY A 36 -0.44 -7.46 -15.22
C GLY A 36 0.29 -7.96 -13.98
N ASP A 37 0.10 -7.25 -12.87
CA ASP A 37 0.75 -7.56 -11.59
C ASP A 37 0.20 -8.88 -11.02
N PRO A 38 1.02 -9.95 -10.93
CA PRO A 38 0.59 -11.27 -10.48
C PRO A 38 0.50 -11.34 -8.95
N ARG A 39 0.98 -10.32 -8.22
CA ARG A 39 0.87 -10.30 -6.77
C ARG A 39 -0.61 -10.30 -6.39
N PRO A 40 -0.99 -11.11 -5.38
CA PRO A 40 -2.37 -11.10 -4.89
C PRO A 40 -2.72 -9.69 -4.46
N GLY A 41 -3.80 -9.16 -5.02
CA GLY A 41 -4.32 -7.87 -4.58
C GLY A 41 -4.77 -7.96 -3.12
N VAL A 42 -4.87 -6.80 -2.48
CA VAL A 42 -5.63 -6.70 -1.23
C VAL A 42 -7.09 -6.97 -1.59
N GLY A 43 -7.67 -8.01 -0.99
CA GLY A 43 -9.07 -8.38 -1.20
C GLY A 43 -10.02 -7.22 -0.87
N VAL A 44 -11.31 -7.40 -1.15
CA VAL A 44 -12.34 -6.43 -0.76
C VAL A 44 -13.38 -7.13 0.09
N LYS A 45 -13.64 -6.59 1.28
CA LYS A 45 -14.68 -7.04 2.20
C LYS A 45 -15.54 -5.84 2.57
N ASP A 46 -16.86 -5.97 2.42
CA ASP A 46 -17.83 -4.90 2.73
C ASP A 46 -17.51 -3.55 2.04
N ARG A 47 -17.04 -3.62 0.79
CA ARG A 47 -16.56 -2.48 -0.03
C ARG A 47 -15.31 -1.77 0.49
N LEU A 48 -14.66 -2.31 1.53
CA LEU A 48 -13.39 -1.84 2.05
C LEU A 48 -12.26 -2.81 1.68
N PRO A 49 -11.01 -2.34 1.56
CA PRO A 49 -9.84 -3.21 1.51
C PRO A 49 -9.86 -4.22 2.66
N ASP A 50 -9.64 -5.49 2.35
CA ASP A 50 -9.52 -6.58 3.31
C ASP A 50 -8.15 -6.55 3.98
N ILE A 51 -7.99 -5.58 4.88
CA ILE A 51 -6.81 -5.34 5.71
C ILE A 51 -7.22 -5.19 7.17
N ALA A 52 -6.24 -5.28 8.07
CA ALA A 52 -6.50 -4.95 9.46
C ALA A 52 -6.79 -3.45 9.60
N TRP A 53 -7.94 -3.11 10.17
CA TRP A 53 -8.35 -1.74 10.47
C TRP A 53 -8.28 -1.50 11.99
N ILE A 54 -7.76 -0.34 12.40
CA ILE A 54 -7.74 0.10 13.80
C ILE A 54 -8.77 1.21 13.96
N GLN A 55 -9.64 1.07 14.96
CA GLN A 55 -10.55 2.14 15.36
C GLN A 55 -9.78 3.17 16.18
N ILE A 56 -9.79 4.42 15.74
CA ILE A 56 -9.25 5.54 16.50
C ILE A 56 -10.45 6.28 17.12
N PRO A 57 -10.54 6.37 18.46
CA PRO A 57 -11.61 7.10 19.09
C PRO A 57 -11.51 8.59 18.75
N GLY A 58 -12.67 9.26 18.74
CA GLY A 58 -12.70 10.71 18.64
C GLY A 58 -12.16 11.36 19.91
N GLY A 59 -11.69 12.59 19.79
CA GLY A 59 -11.10 13.30 20.92
C GLY A 59 -10.49 14.64 20.55
N LYS A 60 -9.85 15.25 21.54
CA LYS A 60 -9.05 16.46 21.37
C LYS A 60 -7.58 16.08 21.26
N ILE A 61 -6.91 16.54 20.22
CA ILE A 61 -5.47 16.31 20.02
C ILE A 61 -4.73 17.66 19.95
N GLN A 62 -3.53 17.70 20.49
CA GLN A 62 -2.60 18.81 20.35
C GLN A 62 -1.34 18.28 19.66
N LEU A 63 -0.82 19.03 18.68
CA LEU A 63 0.39 18.67 17.98
C LEU A 63 1.56 19.43 18.62
N ASP A 64 2.67 18.76 18.93
CA ASP A 64 3.78 19.33 19.72
C ASP A 64 4.30 20.69 19.24
N LYS A 65 4.25 20.96 17.94
CA LYS A 65 4.78 22.19 17.32
C LYS A 65 3.70 23.19 16.92
N ILE A 66 2.45 22.96 17.29
CA ILE A 66 1.31 23.80 16.91
C ILE A 66 0.52 24.10 18.18
N ASP A 67 0.43 25.37 18.53
CA ASP A 67 -0.37 25.85 19.65
C ASP A 67 -1.86 25.94 19.27
N HIS A 68 -2.43 24.79 18.92
CA HIS A 68 -3.83 24.62 18.59
C HIS A 68 -4.32 23.22 18.95
N VAL A 69 -5.51 23.13 19.52
CA VAL A 69 -6.16 21.88 19.87
C VAL A 69 -7.21 21.54 18.81
N PHE A 70 -7.03 20.42 18.13
CA PHE A 70 -7.96 19.93 17.12
C PHE A 70 -8.99 19.00 17.75
N THR A 71 -10.26 19.17 17.40
CA THR A 71 -11.31 18.20 17.72
C THR A 71 -11.48 17.26 16.53
N VAL A 72 -11.25 15.97 16.75
CA VAL A 72 -11.25 14.93 15.71
C VAL A 72 -12.40 13.96 15.96
N LYS A 73 -13.20 13.69 14.93
CA LYS A 73 -14.26 12.67 14.96
C LYS A 73 -13.63 11.27 14.92
N PRO A 74 -14.28 10.24 15.48
CA PRO A 74 -13.79 8.87 15.36
C PRO A 74 -13.56 8.47 13.89
N PHE A 75 -12.50 7.72 13.62
CA PHE A 75 -12.17 7.26 12.27
C PHE A 75 -11.40 5.93 12.32
N GLN A 76 -11.21 5.32 11.15
CA GLN A 76 -10.47 4.07 11.01
C GLN A 76 -9.14 4.33 10.31
N LEU A 77 -8.08 3.70 10.81
CA LEU A 77 -6.75 3.76 10.22
C LEU A 77 -6.29 2.35 9.83
N ALA A 78 -5.79 2.21 8.61
CA ALA A 78 -5.24 0.96 8.12
C ALA A 78 -4.02 0.55 8.95
N LYS A 79 -4.06 -0.64 9.56
CA LYS A 79 -2.90 -1.25 10.21
C LYS A 79 -2.00 -1.82 9.13
N ILE A 80 -0.94 -1.08 8.80
CA ILE A 80 0.11 -1.58 7.91
C ILE A 80 0.95 -2.57 8.74
N PRO A 81 0.98 -3.87 8.41
CA PRO A 81 1.92 -4.79 9.01
C PRO A 81 3.34 -4.33 8.67
N ARG A 82 4.32 -4.59 9.52
CA ARG A 82 5.74 -4.32 9.21
C ARG A 82 6.26 -5.14 8.00
N ASP A 83 5.44 -6.05 7.49
CA ASP A 83 5.66 -6.85 6.27
C ASP A 83 5.15 -6.08 5.03
N GLU A 84 6.08 -5.80 4.13
CA GLU A 84 5.94 -5.06 2.87
C GLU A 84 4.88 -5.63 1.89
N ARG A 85 4.46 -6.90 2.05
CA ARG A 85 3.48 -7.57 1.18
C ARG A 85 2.12 -6.89 1.12
N ALA A 86 1.73 -6.12 2.15
CA ALA A 86 0.42 -5.46 2.20
C ALA A 86 0.30 -4.19 1.34
N VAL A 87 1.40 -3.52 0.99
CA VAL A 87 1.37 -2.18 0.36
C VAL A 87 1.07 -2.24 -1.15
N SER A 88 1.36 -3.36 -1.79
CA SER A 88 1.26 -3.53 -3.24
C SER A 88 -0.17 -3.49 -3.81
N GLY A 89 -1.19 -3.85 -3.03
CA GLY A 89 -2.55 -4.05 -3.57
C GLY A 89 -3.36 -2.77 -3.86
N PHE A 90 -2.85 -1.60 -3.48
CA PHE A 90 -3.64 -0.35 -3.45
C PHE A 90 -3.85 0.34 -4.81
N HIS A 91 -3.07 0.02 -5.84
CA HIS A 91 -3.04 0.83 -7.08
C HIS A 91 -4.10 0.48 -8.15
N ARG A 92 -4.89 -0.60 -8.02
CA ARG A 92 -5.81 -1.05 -9.10
C ARG A 92 -7.21 -0.41 -9.11
N ARG A 93 -7.60 0.45 -8.16
CA ARG A 93 -9.01 0.91 -8.05
C ARG A 93 -9.24 2.34 -7.55
N TRP A 94 -8.34 3.28 -7.85
CA TRP A 94 -8.62 4.72 -7.68
C TRP A 94 -8.44 5.45 -9.01
N ARG A 95 -9.41 5.22 -9.92
CA ARG A 95 -9.69 6.12 -11.03
C ARG A 95 -11.18 6.45 -10.89
N LEU A 96 -11.47 7.61 -10.31
CA LEU A 96 -12.75 8.30 -10.48
C LEU A 96 -12.88 8.71 -11.95
#